data_AF-A0A925QG58-F1
#
_entry.id   AF-A0A925QG58-F1
#
_cell.length_a   1.000
_cell.length_b   1.000
_cell.length_c   1.000
_cell.angle_alpha   90.00
_cell.angle_beta   90.00
_cell.angle_gamma   90.00
#
_symmetry.space_group_name_H-M   'P 1'
#
loop_
_entity.id
_entity.type
_entity.pdbx_description
1 polymer ?
#
loop_
_entity_poly.entity_id
_entity_poly.type
_entity_poly.pdbx_seq_one_letter_code
_entity_poly.pdbx_strand_id
1 'polypeptide(L)'
;MNCEKCQDLIGDFLDGALGHEDQAKLSLHLEECLGCADVRNDLQAIVGFCRANRGEYSAPPNEKALWLRIRNMIEAGASNPAPAQAQKNSWSNWISRSWELSFPQLAASAAAIVLIVSLSTVVGLRRWQSGDARFNGPGGDAVLNAAGAKVRDRVSQQQQMISYWNQRVEFNKARWNPEMRETFDRNLKVIDQTVNESFDALTLDPHDEVSEEILNAALNEKLSLLKEFAAL
;
A
#
# COMPACT_ATOMS: atom_id res chain seq x y z
N MET A 1 -35.43 -23.81 16.12
CA MET A 1 -34.18 -23.02 16.25
C MET A 1 -34.36 -22.00 17.37
N ASN A 2 -33.32 -21.62 18.10
CA ASN A 2 -33.40 -20.53 19.09
C ASN A 2 -33.15 -19.17 18.42
N CYS A 3 -33.51 -18.08 19.11
CA CYS A 3 -33.39 -16.73 18.54
C CYS A 3 -31.95 -16.33 18.25
N GLU A 4 -30.99 -16.73 19.08
CA GLU A 4 -29.55 -16.44 18.90
C GLU A 4 -29.05 -17.02 17.57
N LYS A 5 -29.23 -18.33 17.36
CA LYS A 5 -28.84 -18.97 16.09
C LYS A 5 -29.62 -18.43 14.90
N CYS A 6 -30.87 -18.03 15.09
CA CYS A 6 -31.65 -17.38 14.03
C CYS A 6 -30.98 -16.07 13.61
N GLN A 7 -30.65 -15.19 14.56
CA GLN A 7 -30.05 -13.89 14.30
C GLN A 7 -28.69 -14.00 13.61
N ASP A 8 -27.87 -14.98 14.00
CA ASP A 8 -26.58 -15.24 13.35
C ASP A 8 -26.74 -15.61 11.86
N LEU A 9 -27.81 -16.33 11.51
CA LEU A 9 -28.05 -16.82 10.15
C LEU A 9 -28.80 -15.83 9.24
N ILE A 10 -29.36 -14.74 9.79
CA ILE A 10 -30.11 -13.75 9.00
C ILE A 10 -29.19 -13.04 7.99
N GLY A 11 -27.93 -12.76 8.36
CA GLY A 11 -26.95 -12.15 7.45
C GLY A 11 -26.68 -13.02 6.23
N ASP A 12 -26.27 -14.27 6.46
CA ASP A 12 -26.02 -15.26 5.41
C ASP A 12 -27.25 -15.52 4.54
N PHE A 13 -28.45 -15.45 5.12
CA PHE A 13 -29.71 -15.55 4.38
C PHE A 13 -29.94 -14.37 3.44
N LEU A 14 -29.69 -13.13 3.89
CA LEU A 14 -29.83 -11.93 3.07
C LEU A 14 -28.78 -11.85 1.95
N ASP A 15 -27.58 -12.40 2.19
CA ASP A 15 -26.50 -12.50 1.22
C ASP A 15 -26.65 -13.68 0.25
N GLY A 16 -27.60 -14.59 0.51
CA GLY A 16 -27.85 -15.77 -0.33
C GLY A 16 -26.77 -16.85 -0.19
N ALA A 17 -26.01 -16.83 0.91
CA ALA A 17 -24.94 -17.78 1.21
C ALA A 17 -25.41 -19.00 2.03
N LEU A 18 -26.67 -19.00 2.48
CA LEU A 18 -27.22 -20.04 3.35
C LEU A 18 -27.64 -21.30 2.56
N GLY A 19 -27.33 -22.48 3.11
CA GLY A 19 -27.77 -23.76 2.54
C GLY A 19 -29.28 -24.00 2.67
N HIS A 20 -29.85 -24.81 1.78
CA HIS A 20 -31.30 -25.06 1.72
C HIS A 20 -31.92 -25.60 3.03
N GLU A 21 -31.18 -26.43 3.79
CA GLU A 21 -31.67 -26.99 5.05
C GLU A 21 -31.80 -25.91 6.15
N ASP A 22 -30.80 -25.05 6.27
CA ASP A 22 -30.80 -23.96 7.26
C ASP A 22 -31.76 -22.85 6.87
N GLN A 23 -31.95 -22.61 5.56
CA GLN A 23 -32.96 -21.69 5.06
C GLN A 23 -34.38 -22.10 5.47
N ALA A 24 -34.73 -23.39 5.37
CA ALA A 24 -36.04 -23.89 5.78
C ALA A 24 -36.26 -23.78 7.30
N LYS A 25 -35.22 -24.06 8.10
CA LYS A 25 -35.28 -23.90 9.56
C LYS A 25 -35.41 -22.43 9.98
N LEU A 26 -34.75 -21.53 9.25
CA LEU A 26 -34.81 -20.09 9.45
C LEU A 26 -36.19 -19.53 9.09
N SER A 27 -36.73 -19.89 7.93
CA SER A 27 -38.06 -19.40 7.51
C SER A 27 -39.16 -19.82 8.49
N LEU A 28 -39.12 -21.07 8.97
CA LEU A 28 -40.06 -21.53 10.01
C LEU A 28 -39.96 -20.68 11.30
N HIS A 29 -38.75 -20.36 11.75
CA HIS A 29 -38.57 -19.54 12.94
C HIS A 29 -39.01 -18.09 12.73
N LEU A 30 -38.79 -17.52 11.55
CA LEU A 30 -39.23 -16.16 11.22
C LEU A 30 -40.76 -16.03 11.14
N GLU A 31 -41.47 -17.10 10.80
CA GLU A 31 -42.94 -17.15 10.86
C GLU A 31 -43.47 -17.18 12.31
N GLU A 32 -42.73 -17.82 13.23
CA GLU A 32 -43.12 -17.99 14.63
C GLU A 32 -42.65 -16.86 15.55
N CYS A 33 -41.55 -16.16 15.22
CA CYS A 33 -40.92 -15.17 16.07
C CYS A 33 -40.89 -13.78 15.45
N LEU A 34 -41.81 -12.90 15.89
CA LEU A 34 -41.89 -11.51 15.44
C LEU A 34 -40.59 -10.73 15.65
N GLY A 35 -39.90 -10.92 16.79
CA GLY A 35 -38.65 -10.20 17.06
C GLY A 35 -37.53 -10.53 16.07
N CYS A 36 -37.43 -11.79 15.64
CA CYS A 36 -36.47 -12.18 14.60
C CYS A 36 -36.92 -11.71 13.20
N ALA A 37 -38.22 -11.68 12.94
CA ALA A 37 -38.77 -11.14 11.70
C ALA A 37 -38.48 -9.64 11.56
N ASP A 38 -38.60 -8.87 12.64
CA ASP A 38 -38.28 -7.44 12.67
C ASP A 38 -36.81 -7.18 12.37
N VAL A 39 -35.88 -7.90 13.03
CA VAL A 39 -34.44 -7.81 12.75
C VAL A 39 -34.14 -8.09 11.28
N ARG A 40 -34.78 -9.13 10.71
CA ARG A 40 -34.63 -9.47 9.29
C ARG A 40 -35.14 -8.34 8.38
N ASN A 41 -36.25 -7.70 8.73
CA ASN A 41 -36.81 -6.59 7.96
C ASN A 41 -35.94 -5.34 8.04
N ASP A 42 -35.40 -5.01 9.22
CA ASP A 42 -34.48 -3.89 9.43
C ASP A 42 -33.20 -4.07 8.60
N LEU A 43 -32.58 -5.26 8.67
CA LEU A 43 -31.41 -5.57 7.86
C LEU A 43 -31.72 -5.53 6.35
N GLN A 44 -32.88 -6.05 5.94
CA GLN A 44 -33.30 -5.94 4.54
C GLN A 44 -33.50 -4.48 4.11
N ALA A 45 -34.03 -3.61 4.97
CA ALA A 45 -34.20 -2.19 4.66
C ALA A 45 -32.85 -1.49 4.47
N ILE A 46 -31.86 -1.78 5.31
CA ILE A 46 -30.48 -1.27 5.18
C ILE A 46 -29.86 -1.73 3.86
N VAL A 47 -29.95 -3.03 3.55
CA VAL A 47 -29.43 -3.57 2.28
C VAL A 47 -30.14 -2.93 1.08
N GLY A 48 -31.46 -2.74 1.17
CA GLY A 48 -32.26 -2.07 0.15
C GLY A 48 -31.80 -0.63 -0.10
N PHE A 49 -31.58 0.14 0.97
CA PHE A 49 -31.04 1.51 0.92
C PHE A 49 -29.67 1.55 0.25
N CYS A 50 -28.72 0.71 0.70
CA CYS A 50 -27.38 0.66 0.12
C CYS A 50 -27.39 0.28 -1.38
N ARG A 51 -28.31 -0.59 -1.81
CA ARG A 51 -28.46 -0.95 -3.22
C ARG A 51 -29.06 0.18 -4.05
N ALA A 52 -30.05 0.91 -3.51
CA ALA A 52 -30.69 2.03 -4.17
C ALA A 52 -29.74 3.22 -4.36
N ASN A 53 -28.91 3.50 -3.35
CA ASN A 53 -27.96 4.62 -3.35
C ASN A 53 -26.55 4.20 -3.81
N ARG A 54 -26.43 3.06 -4.50
CA ARG A 54 -25.14 2.56 -4.96
C ARG A 54 -24.52 3.53 -5.97
N GLY A 55 -23.31 4.00 -5.67
CA GLY A 55 -22.59 4.93 -6.54
C GLY A 55 -22.85 6.40 -6.25
N GLU A 56 -23.76 6.70 -5.32
CA GLU A 56 -23.95 8.06 -4.76
C GLU A 56 -22.98 8.32 -3.60
N TYR A 57 -21.75 7.81 -3.72
CA TYR A 57 -20.70 8.04 -2.75
C TYR A 57 -19.70 9.04 -3.34
N SER A 58 -19.26 9.99 -2.52
CA SER A 58 -18.10 10.80 -2.90
C SER A 58 -16.89 9.88 -3.06
N ALA A 59 -16.25 9.93 -4.22
CA ALA A 59 -15.03 9.16 -4.44
C ALA A 59 -14.01 9.53 -3.35
N PRO A 60 -13.35 8.53 -2.72
CA PRO A 60 -12.27 8.81 -1.80
C PRO A 60 -11.15 9.55 -2.55
N PRO A 61 -10.39 10.43 -1.87
CA PRO A 61 -9.20 11.01 -2.47
C PRO A 61 -8.29 9.91 -3.03
N ASN A 62 -7.75 10.10 -4.23
CA ASN A 62 -6.81 9.17 -4.89
C ASN A 62 -7.37 7.76 -5.18
N GLU A 63 -8.60 7.68 -5.72
CA GLU A 63 -9.27 6.42 -6.08
C GLU A 63 -8.38 5.46 -6.91
N LYS A 64 -7.66 5.97 -7.92
CA LYS A 64 -6.80 5.15 -8.78
C LYS A 64 -5.64 4.52 -8.00
N ALA A 65 -4.94 5.31 -7.19
CA ALA A 65 -3.84 4.83 -6.36
C ALA A 65 -4.31 3.79 -5.33
N LEU A 66 -5.48 4.00 -4.71
CA LEU A 66 -6.08 3.03 -3.80
C LEU A 66 -6.37 1.70 -4.51
N TRP A 67 -6.98 1.74 -5.71
CA TRP A 67 -7.25 0.53 -6.47
C TRP A 67 -6.00 -0.22 -6.92
N LEU A 68 -4.93 0.49 -7.29
CA LEU A 68 -3.64 -0.13 -7.59
C LEU A 68 -3.04 -0.80 -6.36
N ARG A 69 -3.09 -0.14 -5.20
CA ARG A 69 -2.61 -0.73 -3.94
C ARG A 69 -3.40 -1.97 -3.54
N ILE A 70 -4.74 -1.92 -3.65
CA ILE A 70 -5.61 -3.07 -3.39
C ILE A 70 -5.27 -4.22 -4.35
N ARG A 71 -5.12 -3.93 -5.65
CA ARG A 71 -4.74 -4.93 -6.65
C ARG A 71 -3.40 -5.57 -6.32
N ASN A 72 -2.38 -4.77 -6.05
CA ASN A 72 -1.05 -5.26 -5.70
C ASN A 72 -1.07 -6.12 -4.43
N MET A 73 -1.89 -5.75 -3.44
CA MET A 73 -2.05 -6.53 -2.21
C MET A 73 -2.76 -7.87 -2.46
N ILE A 74 -3.79 -7.90 -3.31
CA ILE A 74 -4.48 -9.13 -3.70
C ILE A 74 -3.56 -10.04 -4.52
N GLU A 75 -2.80 -9.50 -5.47
CA GLU A 75 -1.86 -10.26 -6.31
C GLU A 75 -0.68 -10.80 -5.48
N ALA A 76 -0.14 -10.00 -4.55
CA ALA A 76 0.88 -10.43 -3.61
C ALA A 76 0.36 -11.48 -2.62
N GLY A 77 -0.91 -11.35 -2.18
CA GLY A 77 -1.59 -12.32 -1.32
C GLY A 77 -1.95 -13.61 -2.04
N ALA A 78 -2.35 -13.56 -3.31
CA ALA A 78 -2.69 -14.73 -4.14
C ALA A 78 -1.46 -15.57 -4.50
N SER A 79 -0.27 -15.01 -4.38
CA SER A 79 1.01 -15.71 -4.52
C SER A 79 1.39 -16.52 -3.26
N ASN A 80 0.63 -16.36 -2.17
CA ASN A 80 0.75 -17.18 -0.95
C ASN A 80 -0.53 -17.99 -0.76
N PRO A 81 -0.51 -19.33 -0.92
CA PRO A 81 -1.64 -20.14 -0.45
C PRO A 81 -1.80 -19.91 1.06
N ALA A 82 -2.98 -19.43 1.47
CA ALA A 82 -3.29 -19.20 2.86
C ALA A 82 -3.06 -20.49 3.68
N PRO A 83 -2.21 -20.49 4.72
CA PRO A 83 -2.20 -21.58 5.66
C PRO A 83 -3.38 -21.39 6.61
N ALA A 84 -4.30 -22.34 6.58
CA ALA A 84 -5.26 -22.54 7.65
C ALA A 84 -4.51 -22.60 9.00
N GLN A 85 -5.02 -21.84 9.97
CA GLN A 85 -4.73 -21.86 11.40
C GLN A 85 -3.69 -22.89 11.89
N ALA A 86 -2.52 -22.40 12.30
CA ALA A 86 -1.79 -22.94 13.44
C ALA A 86 -0.81 -21.88 13.96
N GLN A 87 -1.32 -21.07 14.89
CA GLN A 87 -0.53 -20.26 15.80
C GLN A 87 0.44 -21.17 16.57
N LYS A 88 1.73 -21.16 16.21
CA LYS A 88 2.87 -21.35 17.12
C LYS A 88 4.20 -21.08 16.41
N ASN A 89 4.78 -19.91 16.74
CA ASN A 89 6.22 -19.63 16.87
C ASN A 89 7.20 -20.40 15.94
N SER A 90 7.31 -19.94 14.69
CA SER A 90 8.33 -20.38 13.71
C SER A 90 9.56 -19.45 13.64
N TRP A 91 9.44 -18.18 14.09
CA TRP A 91 10.54 -17.19 14.02
C TRP A 91 11.75 -17.50 14.90
N SER A 92 11.62 -18.34 15.94
CA SER A 92 12.76 -18.75 16.78
C SER A 92 13.67 -19.80 16.10
N ASN A 93 13.18 -20.46 15.03
CA ASN A 93 13.94 -21.50 14.33
C ASN A 93 14.73 -20.96 13.12
N TRP A 94 14.47 -19.73 12.68
CA TRP A 94 15.16 -19.14 11.52
C TRP A 94 16.41 -18.35 11.92
N ILE A 95 16.50 -17.94 13.18
CA ILE A 95 17.66 -17.23 13.74
C ILE A 95 18.72 -18.18 14.34
N SER A 96 18.40 -19.45 14.56
CA SER A 96 19.28 -20.40 15.28
C SER A 96 20.00 -21.44 14.40
N ARG A 97 19.93 -21.35 13.07
CA ARG A 97 20.68 -22.25 12.18
C ARG A 97 21.54 -21.48 11.16
N SER A 98 22.81 -21.36 11.55
CA SER A 98 24.02 -21.24 10.72
C SER A 98 24.26 -19.93 9.95
N TRP A 99 24.63 -18.90 10.70
CA TRP A 99 25.72 -18.00 10.32
C TRP A 99 27.06 -18.67 10.66
N GLU A 100 27.63 -19.41 9.72
CA GLU A 100 29.07 -19.71 9.70
C GLU A 100 29.56 -19.57 8.25
N LEU A 101 29.74 -18.33 7.81
CA LEU A 101 30.50 -18.04 6.59
C LEU A 101 31.96 -17.87 6.99
N SER A 102 32.78 -18.87 6.64
CA SER A 102 34.22 -18.88 6.88
C SER A 102 34.95 -17.83 6.02
N PHE A 103 36.00 -17.25 6.60
CA PHE A 103 36.75 -16.09 6.08
C PHE A 103 37.54 -16.25 4.74
N PRO A 104 37.77 -17.42 4.10
CA PRO A 104 38.54 -17.44 2.84
C PRO A 104 37.68 -17.22 1.58
N GLN A 105 36.34 -17.18 1.67
CA GLN A 105 35.46 -17.12 0.49
C GLN A 105 35.14 -15.69 -0.01
N LEU A 106 35.62 -14.64 0.67
CA LEU A 106 35.44 -13.24 0.28
C LEU A 106 36.49 -12.70 -0.71
N ALA A 107 37.56 -13.45 -1.01
CA ALA A 107 38.63 -12.98 -1.91
C ALA A 107 38.40 -13.32 -3.39
N ALA A 108 37.58 -14.32 -3.72
CA ALA A 108 37.36 -14.78 -5.09
C ALA A 108 36.30 -13.97 -5.86
N SER A 109 35.40 -13.26 -5.16
CA SER A 109 34.30 -12.49 -5.78
C SER A 109 34.70 -11.13 -6.36
N ALA A 110 35.86 -10.60 -5.95
CA ALA A 110 36.34 -9.29 -6.43
C ALA A 110 36.81 -9.33 -7.90
N ALA A 111 37.37 -10.44 -8.38
CA ALA A 111 37.89 -10.55 -9.75
C ALA A 111 36.79 -10.68 -10.82
N ALA A 112 35.66 -11.30 -10.48
CA ALA A 112 34.55 -11.49 -11.41
C ALA A 112 33.77 -10.19 -11.69
N ILE A 113 33.65 -9.32 -10.68
CA ILE A 113 32.94 -8.04 -10.80
C ILE A 113 33.72 -7.05 -11.68
N VAL A 114 35.06 -7.02 -11.57
CA VAL A 114 35.92 -6.14 -12.40
C VAL A 114 35.87 -6.50 -13.88
N LEU A 115 35.79 -7.80 -14.22
CA LEU A 115 35.70 -8.25 -15.61
C LEU A 115 34.34 -7.88 -16.25
N ILE A 116 33.24 -8.04 -15.52
CA ILE A 116 31.89 -7.72 -16.01
C ILE A 116 31.74 -6.20 -16.21
N VAL A 117 32.27 -5.38 -15.30
CA VAL A 117 32.23 -3.92 -15.44
C VAL A 117 33.06 -3.44 -16.64
N SER A 118 34.25 -4.03 -16.88
CA SER A 118 35.08 -3.65 -18.03
C SER A 118 34.48 -4.02 -19.39
N LEU A 119 33.77 -5.16 -19.48
CA LEU A 119 33.14 -5.63 -20.72
C LEU A 119 31.91 -4.76 -21.07
N SER A 120 31.21 -4.27 -20.05
CA SER A 120 30.05 -3.37 -20.20
C SER A 120 30.43 -2.03 -20.83
N THR A 121 31.59 -1.47 -20.46
CA THR A 121 32.06 -0.17 -20.96
C THR A 121 32.45 -0.22 -22.45
N VAL A 122 33.08 -1.31 -22.89
CA VAL A 122 33.57 -1.46 -24.28
C VAL A 122 32.42 -1.73 -25.26
N VAL A 123 31.40 -2.49 -24.84
CA VAL A 123 30.21 -2.77 -25.66
C VAL A 123 29.28 -1.54 -25.72
N GLY A 124 29.16 -0.80 -24.61
CA GLY A 124 28.39 0.45 -24.56
C GLY A 124 28.95 1.55 -25.48
N LEU A 125 30.27 1.75 -25.50
CA LEU A 125 30.93 2.75 -26.34
C LEU A 125 30.87 2.42 -27.84
N ARG A 126 30.94 1.14 -28.22
CA ARG A 126 30.81 0.72 -29.63
C ARG A 126 29.38 0.79 -30.14
N ARG A 127 28.38 0.49 -29.31
CA ARG A 127 26.96 0.64 -29.68
C ARG A 127 26.57 2.09 -29.92
N TRP A 128 27.21 3.03 -29.21
CA TRP A 128 26.95 4.47 -29.36
C TRP A 128 27.60 5.08 -30.60
N GLN A 129 28.76 4.58 -31.05
CA GLN A 129 29.45 5.08 -32.25
C GLN A 129 28.87 4.58 -33.58
N SER A 130 27.99 3.59 -33.58
CA SER A 130 27.35 3.05 -34.80
C SER A 130 25.89 3.52 -34.99
N GLY A 131 25.40 4.44 -34.15
CA GLY A 131 24.08 5.05 -34.28
C GLY A 131 24.16 6.43 -34.92
N ASP A 132 24.22 6.48 -36.26
CA ASP A 132 24.13 7.74 -36.99
C ASP A 132 22.69 8.31 -36.92
N ALA A 133 22.61 9.46 -36.25
CA ALA A 133 21.78 10.65 -36.53
C ALA A 133 20.24 10.53 -36.65
N ARG A 134 19.55 11.19 -35.70
CA ARG A 134 18.78 12.46 -35.90
C ARG A 134 17.61 12.61 -34.91
N PHE A 135 17.90 13.01 -33.67
CA PHE A 135 16.94 13.74 -32.81
C PHE A 135 17.74 14.50 -31.73
N ASN A 136 18.38 15.61 -32.12
CA ASN A 136 18.88 16.56 -31.13
C ASN A 136 18.49 17.97 -31.59
N GLY A 137 17.25 18.34 -31.26
CA GLY A 137 16.79 19.72 -31.32
C GLY A 137 17.09 20.38 -29.97
N PRO A 138 17.48 21.67 -29.90
CA PRO A 138 17.89 22.34 -28.65
C PRO A 138 16.79 22.51 -27.58
N GLY A 139 15.62 21.90 -27.77
CA GLY A 139 14.45 22.04 -26.91
C GLY A 139 14.11 20.82 -26.04
N GLY A 140 14.59 19.62 -26.38
CA GLY A 140 14.21 18.38 -25.64
C GLY A 140 14.74 18.36 -24.22
N ASP A 141 16.05 18.58 -24.07
CA ASP A 141 16.72 18.56 -22.76
C ASP A 141 16.30 19.73 -21.87
N ALA A 142 15.98 20.89 -22.47
CA ALA A 142 15.49 22.06 -21.73
C ALA A 142 14.06 21.86 -21.22
N VAL A 143 13.20 21.19 -22.00
CA VAL A 143 11.82 20.88 -21.59
C VAL A 143 11.78 19.78 -20.53
N LEU A 144 12.60 18.73 -20.66
CA LEU A 144 12.73 17.67 -19.65
C LEU A 144 13.27 18.20 -18.32
N ASN A 145 14.30 19.05 -18.36
CA ASN A 145 14.81 19.71 -17.15
C ASN A 145 13.80 20.69 -16.53
N ALA A 146 13.05 21.44 -17.34
CA ALA A 146 12.01 22.34 -16.84
C ALA A 146 10.83 21.59 -16.22
N ALA A 147 10.45 20.43 -16.76
CA ALA A 147 9.41 19.57 -16.19
C ALA A 147 9.85 18.98 -14.84
N GLY A 148 11.07 18.41 -14.78
CA GLY A 148 11.65 17.92 -13.53
C GLY A 148 11.82 19.01 -12.46
N ALA A 149 12.17 20.24 -12.87
CA ALA A 149 12.23 21.39 -11.97
C ALA A 149 10.84 21.75 -11.38
N LYS A 150 9.78 21.71 -12.18
CA LYS A 150 8.41 21.99 -11.69
C LYS A 150 7.90 20.95 -10.69
N VAL A 151 8.23 19.67 -10.88
CA VAL A 151 7.90 18.60 -9.91
C VAL A 151 8.65 18.86 -8.60
N ARG A 152 9.95 19.17 -8.69
CA ARG A 152 10.80 19.46 -7.53
C ARG A 152 10.34 20.70 -6.76
N ASP A 153 9.92 21.75 -7.45
CA ASP A 153 9.39 22.97 -6.84
C ASP A 153 8.11 22.69 -6.05
N ARG A 154 7.15 21.94 -6.62
CA ARG A 154 5.91 21.56 -5.93
C ARG A 154 6.18 20.74 -4.67
N VAL A 155 7.12 19.81 -4.75
CA VAL A 155 7.58 19.01 -3.62
C VAL A 155 8.23 19.87 -2.54
N SER A 156 9.07 20.83 -2.93
CA SER A 156 9.77 21.70 -2.00
C SER A 156 8.81 22.53 -1.13
N GLN A 157 7.66 22.93 -1.70
CA GLN A 157 6.60 23.64 -0.98
C GLN A 157 5.95 22.73 0.08
N GLN A 158 5.64 21.48 -0.25
CA GLN A 158 5.09 20.53 0.71
C GLN A 158 6.08 20.16 1.81
N GLN A 159 7.38 20.15 1.49
CA GLN A 159 8.44 19.83 2.44
C GLN A 159 8.50 20.80 3.64
N GLN A 160 8.15 22.07 3.45
CA GLN A 160 8.10 23.06 4.53
C GLN A 160 6.99 22.76 5.55
N MET A 161 5.82 22.31 5.09
CA MET A 161 4.75 21.92 5.99
C MET A 161 5.09 20.62 6.71
N ILE A 162 5.66 19.65 5.99
CA ILE A 162 6.11 18.37 6.56
C ILE A 162 7.14 18.63 7.67
N SER A 163 8.14 19.49 7.44
CA SER A 163 9.16 19.78 8.47
C SER A 163 8.57 20.44 9.71
N TYR A 164 7.64 21.39 9.53
CA TYR A 164 6.93 22.02 10.64
C TYR A 164 6.17 21.00 11.51
N TRP A 165 5.38 20.12 10.89
CA TRP A 165 4.61 19.12 11.64
C TRP A 165 5.50 18.04 12.26
N ASN A 166 6.57 17.66 11.58
CA ASN A 166 7.54 16.71 12.11
C ASN A 166 8.22 17.24 13.38
N GLN A 167 8.58 18.52 13.41
CA GLN A 167 9.15 19.13 14.61
C GLN A 167 8.17 19.10 15.80
N ARG A 168 6.87 19.30 15.56
CA ARG A 168 5.84 19.21 16.60
C ARG A 168 5.63 17.79 17.10
N VAL A 169 5.61 16.81 16.19
CA VAL A 169 5.58 15.39 16.53
C VAL A 169 6.75 15.06 17.45
N GLU A 170 7.98 15.40 17.06
CA GLU A 170 9.17 15.09 17.86
C GLU A 170 9.13 15.74 19.26
N PHE A 171 8.59 16.95 19.39
CA PHE A 171 8.36 17.58 20.70
C PHE A 171 7.35 16.81 21.56
N ASN A 172 6.25 16.32 20.97
CA ASN A 172 5.22 15.57 21.69
C ASN A 172 5.62 14.10 21.95
N LYS A 173 6.50 13.54 21.13
CA LYS A 173 6.95 12.13 21.16
C LYS A 173 7.47 11.71 22.54
N ALA A 174 8.02 12.64 23.31
CA ALA A 174 8.45 12.43 24.69
C ALA A 174 7.31 11.96 25.62
N ARG A 175 6.08 12.38 25.35
CA ARG A 175 4.88 12.05 26.17
C ARG A 175 4.24 10.72 25.78
N TRP A 176 4.57 10.17 24.62
CA TRP A 176 3.97 8.94 24.12
C TRP A 176 4.57 7.70 24.78
N ASN A 177 3.77 6.62 24.86
CA ASN A 177 4.26 5.33 25.29
C ASN A 177 5.12 4.66 24.17
N PRO A 178 5.90 3.60 24.50
CA PRO A 178 6.79 2.96 23.52
C PRO A 178 6.07 2.38 22.29
N GLU A 179 4.89 1.80 22.48
CA GLU A 179 4.09 1.18 21.41
C GLU A 179 3.60 2.20 20.36
N MET A 180 3.15 3.37 20.82
CA MET A 180 2.72 4.47 19.95
C MET A 180 3.89 5.04 19.14
N ARG A 181 5.08 5.16 19.75
CA ARG A 181 6.29 5.57 19.02
C ARG A 181 6.66 4.56 17.93
N GLU A 182 6.62 3.27 18.26
CA GLU A 182 6.94 2.22 17.29
C GLU A 182 5.95 2.20 16.12
N THR A 183 4.66 2.37 16.40
CA THR A 183 3.61 2.42 15.37
C THR A 183 3.80 3.63 14.46
N PHE A 184 4.06 4.80 15.04
CA PHE A 184 4.37 6.01 14.29
C PHE A 184 5.61 5.82 13.41
N ASP A 185 6.72 5.35 13.97
CA ASP A 185 7.99 5.18 13.25
C ASP A 185 7.86 4.16 12.11
N ARG A 186 7.11 3.07 12.33
CA ARG A 186 6.83 2.06 11.30
C ARG A 186 6.01 2.64 10.15
N ASN A 187 4.93 3.35 10.46
CA ASN A 187 4.06 3.95 9.46
C ASN A 187 4.79 5.04 8.67
N LEU A 188 5.53 5.91 9.35
CA LEU A 188 6.31 6.96 8.72
C LEU A 188 7.36 6.38 7.76
N LYS A 189 8.03 5.29 8.14
CA LYS A 189 9.03 4.61 7.30
C LYS A 189 8.43 4.07 6.00
N VAL A 190 7.23 3.48 6.04
CA VAL A 190 6.56 2.96 4.83
C VAL A 190 6.19 4.10 3.87
N ILE A 191 5.69 5.21 4.41
CA ILE A 191 5.34 6.39 3.61
C ILE A 191 6.62 7.00 3.01
N ASP A 192 7.69 7.16 3.79
CA ASP A 192 8.96 7.70 3.32
C ASP A 192 9.60 6.85 2.21
N GLN A 193 9.49 5.53 2.30
CA GLN A 193 9.92 4.64 1.24
C GLN A 193 9.13 4.89 -0.05
N THR A 194 7.80 4.99 0.03
CA THR A 194 6.93 5.24 -1.14
C THR A 194 7.24 6.58 -1.79
N VAL A 195 7.49 7.62 -0.98
CA VAL A 195 7.89 8.95 -1.45
C VAL A 195 9.20 8.86 -2.23
N ASN A 196 10.22 8.18 -1.68
CA ASN A 196 11.52 8.04 -2.34
C ASN A 196 11.44 7.23 -3.63
N GLU A 197 10.70 6.12 -3.65
CA GLU A 197 10.49 5.31 -4.86
C GLU A 197 9.83 6.12 -5.98
N SER A 198 8.86 6.98 -5.63
CA SER A 198 8.19 7.85 -6.60
C SER A 198 9.12 8.96 -7.12
N PHE A 199 10.02 9.47 -6.28
CA PHE A 199 11.05 10.41 -6.70
C PHE A 199 12.06 9.80 -7.67
N ASP A 200 12.51 8.59 -7.38
CA ASP A 200 13.45 7.87 -8.23
C ASP A 200 12.82 7.59 -9.59
N ALA A 201 11.54 7.18 -9.61
CA ALA A 201 10.78 7.00 -10.84
C ALA A 201 10.64 8.30 -11.66
N LEU A 202 10.29 9.43 -11.02
CA LEU A 202 10.19 10.73 -11.70
C LEU A 202 11.54 11.32 -12.11
N THR A 203 12.65 10.84 -11.54
CA THR A 203 14.00 11.19 -11.99
C THR A 203 14.36 10.48 -13.28
N LEU A 204 13.87 9.24 -13.45
CA LEU A 204 14.05 8.46 -14.68
C LEU A 204 13.08 8.89 -15.78
N ASP A 205 11.81 9.15 -15.43
CA ASP A 205 10.77 9.66 -16.34
C ASP A 205 9.99 10.83 -15.69
N PRO A 206 10.38 12.09 -15.98
CA PRO A 206 9.73 13.27 -15.42
C PRO A 206 8.26 13.48 -15.82
N HIS A 207 7.76 12.75 -16.81
CA HIS A 207 6.37 12.86 -17.29
C HIS A 207 5.53 11.64 -16.95
N ASP A 208 6.01 10.74 -16.06
CA ASP A 208 5.22 9.64 -15.56
C ASP A 208 4.11 10.15 -14.62
N GLU A 209 2.91 10.34 -15.19
CA GLU A 209 1.71 10.77 -14.48
C GLU A 209 1.39 9.87 -13.28
N VAL A 210 1.71 8.59 -13.35
CA VAL A 210 1.42 7.62 -12.28
C VAL A 210 2.33 7.89 -11.08
N SER A 211 3.63 8.04 -11.30
CA SER A 211 4.57 8.38 -10.23
C SER A 211 4.31 9.77 -9.64
N GLU A 212 3.85 10.74 -10.45
CA GLU A 212 3.41 12.05 -9.94
C GLU A 212 2.18 11.92 -9.02
N GLU A 213 1.20 11.10 -9.38
CA GLU A 213 0.01 10.85 -8.54
C GLU A 213 0.38 10.13 -7.24
N ILE A 214 1.22 9.08 -7.31
CA ILE A 214 1.69 8.33 -6.13
C ILE A 214 2.48 9.24 -5.19
N LEU A 215 3.37 10.07 -5.73
CA LEU A 215 4.15 11.02 -4.93
C LEU A 215 3.25 11.99 -4.18
N ASN A 216 2.27 12.59 -4.87
CA ASN A 216 1.33 13.51 -4.24
C ASN A 216 0.48 12.83 -3.16
N ALA A 217 0.04 11.59 -3.40
CA ALA A 217 -0.72 10.81 -2.43
C ALA A 217 0.12 10.51 -1.18
N ALA A 218 1.35 10.02 -1.36
CA ALA A 218 2.26 9.68 -0.26
C ALA A 218 2.64 10.92 0.58
N LEU A 219 2.86 12.07 -0.05
CA LEU A 219 3.15 13.32 0.66
C LEU A 219 1.94 13.83 1.47
N ASN A 220 0.72 13.68 0.93
CA ASN A 220 -0.51 14.01 1.66
C ASN A 220 -0.73 13.06 2.85
N GLU A 221 -0.51 11.76 2.66
CA GLU A 221 -0.59 10.76 3.74
C GLU A 221 0.41 11.06 4.85
N LYS A 222 1.67 11.37 4.49
CA LYS A 222 2.70 11.80 5.44
C LYS A 222 2.24 12.99 6.27
N LEU A 223 1.70 14.00 5.62
CA LEU A 223 1.24 15.22 6.27
C LEU A 223 0.02 14.97 7.17
N SER A 224 -0.89 14.08 6.77
CA SER A 224 -2.02 13.65 7.62
C SER A 224 -1.55 12.93 8.88
N LEU A 225 -0.66 11.94 8.72
CA LEU A 225 -0.07 11.18 9.83
C LEU A 225 0.63 12.12 10.82
N LEU A 226 1.44 13.05 10.31
CA LEU A 226 2.14 14.01 11.16
C LEU A 226 1.19 14.93 11.92
N LYS A 227 0.07 15.36 11.31
CA LYS A 227 -0.94 16.20 11.98
C LYS A 227 -1.68 15.45 13.07
N GLU A 228 -2.11 14.22 12.79
CA GLU A 228 -2.84 13.37 13.73
C GLU A 228 -2.00 13.11 14.97
N PHE A 229 -0.75 12.67 14.78
CA PHE A 229 0.13 12.39 15.90
C PHE A 229 0.62 13.66 16.61
N ALA A 230 0.81 14.79 15.92
CA ALA A 230 1.14 16.05 16.58
C ALA A 230 0.02 16.60 17.49
N ALA A 231 -1.21 16.06 17.40
CA ALA A 231 -2.31 16.42 18.28
C ALA A 231 -2.40 15.57 19.56
N LEU A 232 -1.66 14.45 19.63
CA LEU A 232 -1.57 13.53 20.77
C LEU A 232 -0.46 13.96 21.75
#